data_AF-A0A1Y3AKS1-F1
#
_entry.id   AF-A0A1Y3AKS1-F1
#
_cell.length_a   1.000
_cell.length_b   1.000
_cell.length_c   1.000
_cell.angle_alpha   90.00
_cell.angle_beta   90.00
_cell.angle_gamma   90.00
#
_symmetry.space_group_name_H-M   'P 1'
#
loop_
_entity.id
_entity.type
_entity.pdbx_description
1 polymer ?
#
loop_
_entity_poly.entity_id
_entity_poly.type
_entity_poly.pdbx_seq_one_letter_code
_entity_poly.pdbx_strand_id
1 'polypeptide(L)'
;MTTTSEQAERPPTPRPTRLNLPVTRPFGTPSERPMAVRALRSLVAILVGPHELAHAAVARLAGMTPEITLLPEHASGIPLGQFDATIPPSTSTSVIRVCALAPLPINLAVAVGVGTALPADSPLAVALFPLIAYWATLSGGDVAVAANPVAARNAGRFRAPGRWWQTVASLLLVPQWRSPSRCRCSSTSHRRSPPSGHSAGPASAPVA
;
A
#
# COMPACT_ATOMS: atom_id res chain seq x y z
N MET A 1 34.12 54.05 54.41
CA MET A 1 33.78 53.30 53.19
C MET A 1 33.54 51.86 53.63
N THR A 2 32.28 51.47 53.83
CA THR A 2 31.50 50.57 52.92
C THR A 2 32.14 49.18 52.83
N THR A 3 31.50 48.04 53.12
CA THR A 3 30.07 47.67 53.19
C THR A 3 29.95 46.27 53.81
N THR A 4 28.84 46.05 54.52
CA THR A 4 28.22 44.77 54.85
C THR A 4 27.72 44.05 53.57
N SER A 5 27.86 42.74 53.47
CA SER A 5 27.11 41.81 52.59
C SER A 5 27.49 40.39 53.06
N GLU A 6 26.66 39.60 53.74
CA GLU A 6 25.34 39.07 53.38
C GLU A 6 25.34 38.35 52.03
N GLN A 7 25.64 37.04 52.05
CA GLN A 7 25.27 36.05 51.03
C GLN A 7 25.57 34.67 51.62
N ALA A 8 24.78 33.62 51.46
CA ALA A 8 23.38 33.43 51.14
C ALA A 8 23.15 31.94 51.46
N GLU A 9 22.25 31.67 52.40
CA GLU A 9 21.85 30.33 52.80
C GLU A 9 21.28 29.58 51.58
N ARG A 10 21.96 28.53 51.11
CA ARG A 10 21.48 27.74 49.97
C ARG A 10 20.22 26.97 50.39
N PRO A 11 19.11 27.10 49.65
CA PRO A 11 17.91 26.32 49.93
C PRO A 11 18.14 24.83 49.60
N PRO A 12 17.50 23.91 50.35
CA PRO A 12 17.63 22.48 50.10
C PRO A 12 17.01 22.08 48.75
N THR A 13 17.79 21.33 47.97
CA THR A 13 17.37 20.72 46.70
C THR A 13 16.10 19.88 46.89
N PRO A 14 15.03 20.07 46.09
CA PRO A 14 13.84 19.25 46.18
C PRO A 14 14.13 17.81 45.72
N ARG A 15 13.79 16.82 46.56
CA ARG A 15 13.79 15.40 46.19
C ARG A 15 12.82 15.17 45.02
N PRO A 16 13.18 14.38 44.01
CA PRO A 16 12.24 13.99 42.98
C PRO A 16 11.15 13.11 43.60
N THR A 17 9.92 13.63 43.59
CA THR A 17 8.70 12.87 43.88
C THR A 17 8.62 11.71 42.89
N ARG A 18 8.81 10.47 43.38
CA ARG A 18 8.49 9.27 42.58
C ARG A 18 6.99 9.26 42.32
N LEU A 19 6.59 9.59 41.10
CA LEU A 19 5.27 9.28 40.58
C LEU A 19 5.12 7.75 40.57
N ASN A 20 4.34 7.22 41.52
CA ASN A 20 3.79 5.88 41.43
C ASN A 20 2.79 5.86 40.27
N LEU A 21 3.29 5.65 39.05
CA LEU A 21 2.45 5.23 37.93
C LEU A 21 1.90 3.84 38.29
N PRO A 22 0.59 3.59 38.17
CA PRO A 22 0.06 2.25 38.29
C PRO A 22 0.73 1.39 37.23
N VAL A 23 1.46 0.37 37.68
CA VAL A 23 1.92 -0.74 36.85
C VAL A 23 0.67 -1.34 36.21
N THR A 24 0.42 -0.98 34.95
CA THR A 24 -0.53 -1.71 34.11
C THR A 24 0.00 -3.13 34.01
N ARG A 25 -0.69 -4.04 34.71
CA ARG A 25 -0.37 -5.46 34.73
C ARG A 25 -0.18 -5.97 33.30
N PRO A 26 0.85 -6.77 33.03
CA PRO A 26 1.10 -7.24 31.70
C PRO A 26 0.30 -8.54 31.47
N PHE A 27 -0.16 -8.72 30.23
CA PHE A 27 -0.59 -9.99 29.63
C PHE A 27 -1.84 -10.67 30.23
N GLY A 28 -2.97 -10.48 29.53
CA GLY A 28 -3.96 -11.54 29.44
C GLY A 28 -3.33 -12.79 28.84
N THR A 29 -3.67 -13.95 29.40
CA THR A 29 -3.23 -15.26 28.89
C THR A 29 -3.74 -15.48 27.46
N PRO A 30 -3.08 -16.28 26.62
CA PRO A 30 -3.46 -16.51 25.22
C PRO A 30 -4.84 -17.17 25.00
N SER A 31 -5.57 -17.50 26.08
CA SER A 31 -6.82 -18.27 26.06
C SER A 31 -8.06 -17.46 25.66
N GLU A 32 -8.09 -16.14 25.93
CA GLU A 32 -9.33 -15.34 25.80
C GLU A 32 -9.32 -14.38 24.59
N ARG A 33 -8.94 -14.86 23.40
CA ARG A 33 -9.33 -14.13 22.19
C ARG A 33 -10.82 -14.39 21.94
N PRO A 34 -11.69 -13.36 21.86
CA PRO A 34 -13.12 -13.55 21.66
C PRO A 34 -13.37 -14.46 20.46
N MET A 35 -14.31 -15.40 20.56
CA MET A 35 -14.64 -16.37 19.51
C MET A 35 -14.84 -15.69 18.14
N ALA A 36 -15.42 -14.48 18.13
CA ALA A 36 -15.61 -13.64 16.95
C ALA A 36 -14.29 -13.28 16.23
N VAL A 37 -13.22 -12.97 16.98
CA VAL A 37 -11.90 -12.63 16.41
C VAL A 37 -11.26 -13.86 15.77
N ARG A 38 -11.43 -15.04 16.39
CA ARG A 38 -10.94 -16.31 15.82
C ARG A 38 -11.70 -16.69 14.55
N ALA A 39 -13.02 -16.54 14.55
CA ALA A 39 -13.86 -16.78 13.37
C ALA A 39 -13.52 -15.83 12.22
N LEU A 40 -13.36 -14.53 12.50
CA LEU A 40 -12.96 -13.53 11.51
C LEU A 40 -11.57 -13.84 10.93
N ARG A 41 -10.60 -14.21 11.77
CA ARG A 41 -9.26 -14.62 11.30
C ARG A 41 -9.33 -15.86 10.41
N SER A 42 -10.19 -16.82 10.74
CA SER A 42 -10.37 -18.04 9.94
C SER A 42 -11.01 -17.75 8.59
N LEU A 43 -12.04 -16.90 8.57
CA LEU A 43 -12.67 -16.46 7.33
C LEU A 43 -11.67 -15.73 6.43
N VAL A 44 -10.90 -14.80 7.00
CA VAL A 44 -9.85 -14.09 6.25
C VAL A 44 -8.80 -15.08 5.74
N ALA A 45 -8.35 -16.03 6.56
CA ALA A 45 -7.40 -17.05 6.12
C ALA A 45 -7.92 -17.85 4.91
N ILE A 46 -9.22 -18.16 4.85
CA ILE A 46 -9.82 -18.84 3.69
C ILE A 46 -9.86 -17.90 2.47
N LEU A 47 -10.24 -16.64 2.68
CA LEU A 47 -10.42 -15.69 1.59
C LEU A 47 -9.10 -15.29 0.93
N VAL A 48 -8.05 -15.00 1.70
CA VAL A 48 -6.78 -14.50 1.14
C VAL A 48 -5.62 -15.48 1.28
N GLY A 49 -5.71 -16.45 2.17
CA GLY A 49 -4.61 -17.37 2.47
C GLY A 49 -4.09 -18.11 1.25
N PRO A 50 -4.93 -18.72 0.39
CA PRO A 50 -4.46 -19.43 -0.80
C PRO A 50 -3.68 -18.55 -1.78
N HIS A 51 -4.05 -17.27 -1.90
CA HIS A 51 -3.32 -16.29 -2.69
C HIS A 51 -1.91 -16.04 -2.10
N GLU A 52 -1.84 -15.72 -0.80
CA GLU A 52 -0.55 -15.47 -0.13
C GLU A 52 0.34 -16.73 -0.05
N LEU A 53 -0.27 -17.91 0.09
CA LEU A 53 0.39 -19.21 0.09
C LEU A 53 1.06 -19.51 -1.25
N ALA A 54 0.47 -19.10 -2.37
CA ALA A 54 1.06 -19.28 -3.69
C ALA A 54 2.39 -18.53 -3.81
N HIS A 55 2.45 -17.27 -3.34
CA HIS A 55 3.71 -16.53 -3.24
C HIS A 55 4.71 -17.23 -2.33
N ALA A 56 4.28 -17.62 -1.12
CA ALA A 56 5.14 -18.25 -0.13
C ALA A 56 5.72 -19.59 -0.62
N ALA A 57 4.95 -20.38 -1.34
CA ALA A 57 5.40 -21.63 -1.94
C ALA A 57 6.56 -21.39 -2.92
N VAL A 58 6.38 -20.46 -3.87
CA VAL A 58 7.43 -20.11 -4.82
C VAL A 58 8.65 -19.49 -4.13
N ALA A 59 8.42 -18.64 -3.12
CA ALA A 59 9.50 -18.04 -2.35
C ALA A 59 10.35 -19.09 -1.62
N ARG A 60 9.72 -20.09 -0.99
CA ARG A 60 10.40 -21.22 -0.35
C ARG A 60 11.21 -22.03 -1.34
N LEU A 61 10.64 -22.34 -2.51
CA LEU A 61 11.34 -23.07 -3.58
C LEU A 61 12.57 -22.31 -4.09
N ALA A 62 12.55 -20.99 -4.03
CA ALA A 62 13.67 -20.11 -4.35
C ALA A 62 14.64 -19.88 -3.19
N GLY A 63 14.49 -20.58 -2.05
CA GLY A 63 15.37 -20.46 -0.89
C GLY A 63 15.15 -19.20 -0.04
N MET A 64 14.03 -18.50 -0.23
CA MET A 64 13.66 -17.33 0.58
C MET A 64 12.82 -17.76 1.79
N THR A 65 12.85 -16.96 2.85
CA THR A 65 12.05 -17.17 4.06
C THR A 65 10.79 -16.30 4.02
N PRO A 66 9.65 -16.82 3.55
CA PRO A 66 8.40 -16.09 3.55
C PRO A 66 7.79 -15.93 4.93
N GLU A 67 7.05 -14.83 5.05
CA GLU A 67 6.22 -14.43 6.17
C GLU A 67 4.83 -14.08 5.61
N ILE A 68 3.78 -14.65 6.21
CA ILE A 68 2.39 -14.32 5.88
C ILE A 68 1.75 -13.73 7.12
N THR A 69 1.29 -12.49 7.02
CA THR A 69 0.54 -11.82 8.08
C THR A 69 -0.92 -11.70 7.69
N LEU A 70 -1.82 -12.23 8.52
CA LEU A 70 -3.28 -12.08 8.36
C LEU A 70 -3.83 -11.09 9.39
N LEU A 71 -4.70 -10.17 8.93
CA LEU A 71 -5.28 -9.09 9.74
C LEU A 71 -4.22 -8.31 10.53
N PRO A 72 -3.39 -7.49 9.85
CA PRO A 72 -2.31 -6.75 10.49
C PRO A 72 -2.84 -5.75 11.53
N GLU A 73 -2.12 -5.63 12.66
CA GLU A 73 -2.59 -4.95 13.87
C GLU A 73 -2.75 -3.42 13.74
N HIS A 74 -2.17 -2.80 12.70
CA HIS A 74 -2.09 -1.34 12.57
C HIS A 74 -2.36 -0.85 11.14
N ALA A 75 -3.63 -0.67 10.73
CA ALA A 75 -4.13 0.59 10.12
C ALA A 75 -5.43 0.43 9.31
N SER A 76 -6.14 1.55 9.20
CA SER A 76 -7.19 1.79 8.21
C SER A 76 -6.60 1.72 6.79
N GLY A 77 -7.14 0.81 5.95
CA GLY A 77 -6.76 0.66 4.55
C GLY A 77 -5.65 -0.36 4.24
N ILE A 78 -5.33 -1.28 5.16
CA ILE A 78 -4.35 -2.36 4.94
C ILE A 78 -5.04 -3.63 4.39
N PRO A 79 -4.41 -4.37 3.46
CA PRO A 79 -4.93 -5.64 2.97
C PRO A 79 -5.17 -6.66 4.09
N LEU A 80 -6.17 -7.53 3.89
CA LEU A 80 -6.57 -8.57 4.84
C LEU A 80 -5.49 -9.64 5.05
N GLY A 81 -4.62 -9.83 4.05
CA GLY A 81 -3.43 -10.68 4.07
C GLY A 81 -2.22 -9.93 3.51
N GLN A 82 -1.03 -10.31 3.95
CA GLN A 82 0.21 -9.75 3.45
C GLN A 82 1.29 -10.82 3.41
N PHE A 83 1.75 -11.16 2.21
CA PHE A 83 3.02 -11.84 1.97
C PHE A 83 4.20 -10.86 2.01
N ASP A 84 5.31 -11.32 2.60
CA ASP A 84 6.64 -10.75 2.41
C ASP A 84 7.70 -11.86 2.49
N ALA A 85 8.91 -11.58 2.02
CA ALA A 85 10.06 -12.44 2.20
C ALA A 85 11.34 -11.63 2.10
N THR A 86 12.39 -12.02 2.83
CA THR A 86 13.72 -11.45 2.63
C THR A 86 14.26 -11.88 1.28
N ILE A 87 14.67 -10.91 0.46
CA ILE A 87 15.25 -11.12 -0.88
C ILE A 87 16.77 -10.96 -0.79
N PRO A 88 17.56 -12.05 -0.95
CA PRO A 88 19.01 -11.95 -1.08
C PRO A 88 19.42 -11.06 -2.26
N PRO A 89 20.50 -10.26 -2.17
CA PRO A 89 20.98 -9.42 -3.28
C PRO A 89 21.33 -10.21 -4.56
N SER A 90 21.70 -11.48 -4.41
CA SER A 90 21.99 -12.41 -5.50
C SER A 90 20.75 -12.95 -6.22
N THR A 91 19.54 -12.70 -5.69
CA THR A 91 18.30 -13.21 -6.29
C THR A 91 18.08 -12.61 -7.67
N SER A 92 17.81 -13.47 -8.64
CA SER A 92 17.49 -13.03 -10.00
C SER A 92 16.15 -12.29 -10.03
N THR A 93 16.06 -11.23 -10.83
CA THR A 93 14.81 -10.49 -11.05
C THR A 93 13.71 -11.36 -11.65
N SER A 94 14.06 -12.41 -12.41
CA SER A 94 13.10 -13.38 -12.92
C SER A 94 12.44 -14.18 -11.79
N VAL A 95 13.20 -14.59 -10.76
CA VAL A 95 12.66 -15.31 -9.60
C VAL A 95 11.69 -14.42 -8.83
N ILE A 96 12.04 -13.14 -8.66
CA ILE A 96 11.17 -12.15 -8.01
C ILE A 96 9.85 -11.98 -8.78
N ARG A 97 9.91 -11.90 -10.12
CA ARG A 97 8.71 -11.84 -10.97
C ARG A 97 7.85 -13.09 -10.86
N VAL A 98 8.46 -14.28 -10.95
CA VAL A 98 7.72 -15.55 -10.84
C VAL A 98 7.05 -15.65 -9.47
N CYS A 99 7.75 -15.27 -8.40
CA CYS A 99 7.18 -15.20 -7.07
C CYS A 99 6.01 -14.22 -7.01
N ALA A 100 6.15 -13.02 -7.55
CA ALA A 100 5.09 -12.00 -7.56
C ALA A 100 3.89 -12.37 -8.43
N LEU A 101 4.07 -13.18 -9.46
CA LEU A 101 2.96 -13.62 -10.33
C LEU A 101 2.37 -14.97 -9.92
N ALA A 102 2.95 -15.65 -8.93
CA ALA A 102 2.64 -17.02 -8.53
C ALA A 102 1.14 -17.32 -8.28
N PRO A 103 0.33 -16.44 -7.67
CA PRO A 103 -1.08 -16.74 -7.38
C PRO A 103 -1.89 -17.05 -8.63
N LEU A 104 -1.60 -16.38 -9.75
CA LEU A 104 -2.33 -16.56 -10.99
C LEU A 104 -2.19 -17.99 -11.55
N PRO A 105 -0.99 -18.46 -11.97
CA PRO A 105 -0.85 -19.80 -12.55
C PRO A 105 -1.14 -20.91 -11.53
N ILE A 106 -0.82 -20.72 -10.25
CA ILE A 106 -1.07 -21.75 -9.23
C ILE A 106 -2.56 -21.94 -9.00
N ASN A 107 -3.32 -20.86 -8.77
CA ASN A 107 -4.76 -20.98 -8.52
C ASN A 107 -5.53 -21.34 -9.80
N LEU A 108 -5.07 -20.95 -10.99
CA LEU A 108 -5.63 -21.47 -12.24
C LEU A 108 -5.41 -22.98 -12.39
N ALA A 109 -4.24 -23.50 -12.02
CA ALA A 109 -4.00 -24.95 -12.02
C ALA A 109 -4.91 -25.67 -11.02
N VAL A 110 -5.18 -25.07 -9.85
CA VAL A 110 -6.18 -25.57 -8.90
C VAL A 110 -7.58 -25.58 -9.53
N ALA A 111 -7.98 -24.52 -10.23
CA ALA A 111 -9.27 -24.47 -10.93
C ALA A 111 -9.40 -25.59 -11.97
N VAL A 112 -8.34 -25.84 -12.75
CA VAL A 112 -8.31 -26.96 -13.72
C VAL A 112 -8.47 -28.29 -12.99
N GLY A 113 -7.75 -28.52 -11.89
CA GLY A 113 -7.88 -29.74 -11.09
C GLY A 113 -9.28 -29.93 -10.48
N VAL A 114 -9.93 -28.85 -10.05
CA VAL A 114 -11.32 -28.91 -9.58
C VAL A 114 -12.28 -29.20 -10.73
N GLY A 115 -12.07 -28.59 -11.90
CA GLY A 115 -12.90 -28.81 -13.08
C GLY A 115 -12.77 -30.19 -13.71
N THR A 116 -11.67 -30.90 -13.48
CA THR A 116 -11.54 -32.32 -13.87
C THR A 116 -12.17 -33.26 -12.84
N ALA A 117 -12.33 -32.83 -11.60
CA ALA A 117 -12.86 -33.65 -10.51
C ALA A 117 -14.38 -33.49 -10.29
N LEU A 118 -14.96 -32.33 -10.64
CA LEU A 118 -16.36 -32.00 -10.39
C LEU A 118 -17.13 -31.71 -11.68
N PRO A 119 -18.41 -32.12 -11.76
CA PRO A 119 -19.33 -31.64 -12.80
C PRO A 119 -19.46 -30.12 -12.71
N ALA A 120 -19.47 -29.45 -13.87
CA ALA A 120 -19.49 -27.99 -13.96
C ALA A 120 -20.76 -27.35 -13.37
N ASP A 121 -21.87 -28.07 -13.39
CA ASP A 121 -23.18 -27.68 -12.84
C ASP A 121 -23.36 -28.08 -11.37
N SER A 122 -22.38 -28.77 -10.78
CA SER A 122 -22.48 -29.16 -9.37
C SER A 122 -22.51 -27.91 -8.47
N PRO A 123 -23.34 -27.88 -7.42
CA PRO A 123 -23.39 -26.75 -6.48
C PRO A 123 -22.02 -26.40 -5.88
N LEU A 124 -21.16 -27.42 -5.70
CA LEU A 124 -19.81 -27.24 -5.20
C LEU A 124 -18.91 -26.53 -6.23
N ALA A 125 -18.97 -26.90 -7.51
CA ALA A 125 -18.22 -26.23 -8.56
C ALA A 125 -18.65 -24.76 -8.72
N VAL A 126 -19.97 -24.50 -8.68
CA VAL A 126 -20.54 -23.14 -8.72
C VAL A 126 -20.01 -22.27 -7.57
N ALA A 127 -19.79 -22.83 -6.39
CA ALA A 127 -19.23 -22.11 -5.25
C ALA A 127 -17.69 -21.94 -5.33
N LEU A 128 -16.97 -22.98 -5.77
CA LEU A 128 -15.50 -22.99 -5.77
C LEU A 128 -14.90 -22.14 -6.89
N PHE A 129 -15.45 -22.17 -8.11
CA PHE A 129 -14.84 -21.46 -9.23
C PHE A 129 -14.71 -19.94 -9.01
N PRO A 130 -15.74 -19.21 -8.53
CA PRO A 130 -15.59 -17.80 -8.21
C PRO A 130 -14.54 -17.53 -7.13
N LEU A 131 -14.46 -18.41 -6.12
CA LEU A 131 -13.50 -18.28 -5.04
C LEU A 131 -12.05 -18.50 -5.53
N ILE A 132 -11.82 -19.52 -6.36
CA ILE A 132 -10.51 -19.79 -6.96
C ILE A 132 -10.13 -18.68 -7.93
N ALA A 133 -11.09 -18.18 -8.72
CA ALA A 133 -10.87 -17.03 -9.59
C ALA A 133 -10.45 -15.80 -8.79
N TYR A 134 -11.08 -15.56 -7.63
CA TYR A 134 -10.67 -14.51 -6.70
C TYR A 134 -9.21 -14.71 -6.22
N TRP A 135 -8.84 -15.92 -5.79
CA TRP A 135 -7.45 -16.21 -5.40
C TRP A 135 -6.43 -16.05 -6.53
N ALA A 136 -6.84 -16.27 -7.78
CA ALA A 136 -5.99 -16.10 -8.96
C ALA A 136 -5.81 -14.63 -9.39
N THR A 137 -6.61 -13.70 -8.86
CA THR A 137 -6.45 -12.27 -9.19
C THR A 137 -5.18 -11.70 -8.60
N LEU A 138 -4.42 -10.94 -9.41
CA LEU A 138 -3.21 -10.27 -8.95
C LEU A 138 -3.55 -8.96 -8.26
N SER A 139 -2.93 -8.72 -7.11
CA SER A 139 -3.01 -7.45 -6.40
C SER A 139 -2.21 -6.36 -7.12
N GLY A 140 -2.49 -5.08 -6.80
CA GLY A 140 -1.66 -3.98 -7.28
C GLY A 140 -0.20 -4.06 -6.81
N GLY A 141 0.05 -4.70 -5.66
CA GLY A 141 1.39 -4.97 -5.14
C GLY A 141 2.14 -5.99 -6.00
N ASP A 142 1.47 -7.08 -6.38
CA ASP A 142 2.01 -8.16 -7.21
C ASP A 142 2.49 -7.62 -8.55
N VAL A 143 1.63 -6.83 -9.19
CA VAL A 143 1.91 -6.19 -10.47
C VAL A 143 3.06 -5.20 -10.34
N ALA A 144 3.09 -4.39 -9.27
CA ALA A 144 4.17 -3.44 -9.04
C ALA A 144 5.53 -4.13 -8.87
N VAL A 145 5.58 -5.23 -8.11
CA VAL A 145 6.81 -6.01 -7.92
C VAL A 145 7.21 -6.72 -9.22
N ALA A 146 6.25 -7.28 -9.96
CA ALA A 146 6.53 -7.92 -11.24
C ALA A 146 7.05 -6.92 -12.30
N ALA A 147 6.49 -5.70 -12.30
CA ALA A 147 6.91 -4.62 -13.20
C ALA A 147 8.31 -4.09 -12.85
N ASN A 148 8.62 -3.91 -11.56
CA ASN A 148 9.93 -3.44 -11.09
C ASN A 148 10.59 -4.37 -10.05
N PRO A 149 11.07 -5.56 -10.46
CA PRO A 149 11.70 -6.51 -9.55
C PRO A 149 13.05 -6.01 -9.02
N VAL A 150 13.70 -5.07 -9.71
CA VAL A 150 14.97 -4.47 -9.26
C VAL A 150 14.75 -3.64 -8.00
N ALA A 151 13.66 -2.86 -7.94
CA ALA A 151 13.33 -2.11 -6.74
C ALA A 151 13.04 -3.01 -5.54
N ALA A 152 12.29 -4.10 -5.73
CA ALA A 152 12.04 -5.09 -4.67
C ALA A 152 13.36 -5.72 -4.17
N ARG A 153 14.24 -6.12 -5.09
CA ARG A 153 15.57 -6.65 -4.74
C ARG A 153 16.42 -5.64 -3.97
N ASN A 154 16.46 -4.38 -4.41
CA ASN A 154 17.22 -3.33 -3.75
C ASN A 154 16.66 -2.99 -2.36
N ALA A 155 15.35 -3.12 -2.18
CA ALA A 155 14.69 -3.01 -0.88
C ALA A 155 14.87 -4.26 0.00
N GLY A 156 15.36 -5.37 -0.57
CA GLY A 156 15.53 -6.65 0.10
C GLY A 156 14.23 -7.32 0.52
N ARG A 157 13.07 -6.87 0.01
CA ARG A 157 11.72 -7.28 0.43
C ARG A 157 10.72 -7.18 -0.72
N PHE A 158 9.62 -7.93 -0.64
CA PHE A 158 8.52 -7.88 -1.62
C PHE A 158 7.55 -6.72 -1.39
N ARG A 159 7.70 -5.98 -0.29
CA ARG A 159 6.88 -4.79 0.01
C ARG A 159 7.17 -3.65 -0.97
N ALA A 160 6.18 -3.30 -1.80
CA ALA A 160 6.25 -2.10 -2.64
C ALA A 160 6.29 -0.84 -1.75
N PRO A 161 7.30 0.04 -1.89
CA PRO A 161 7.42 1.23 -1.04
C PRO A 161 6.40 2.30 -1.46
N GLY A 162 5.26 2.37 -0.78
CA GLY A 162 4.34 3.51 -0.79
C GLY A 162 3.36 3.59 -1.96
N ARG A 163 2.30 4.39 -1.75
CA ARG A 163 1.11 4.57 -2.61
C ARG A 163 1.39 4.84 -4.09
N TRP A 164 2.56 5.37 -4.42
CA TRP A 164 2.91 5.75 -5.79
C TRP A 164 3.06 4.55 -6.74
N TRP A 165 3.58 3.42 -6.26
CA TRP A 165 3.68 2.19 -7.07
C TRP A 165 2.31 1.60 -7.38
N GLN A 166 1.39 1.68 -6.42
CA GLN A 166 -0.01 1.28 -6.59
C GLN A 166 -0.70 2.17 -7.63
N THR A 167 -0.41 3.48 -7.65
CA THR A 167 -0.91 4.42 -8.67
C THR A 167 -0.37 4.10 -10.06
N VAL A 168 0.92 3.77 -10.21
CA VAL A 168 1.50 3.39 -11.52
C VAL A 168 0.92 2.08 -12.03
N ALA A 169 0.79 1.06 -11.18
CA ALA A 169 0.14 -0.20 -11.54
C ALA A 169 -1.34 0.01 -11.94
N SER A 170 -2.06 0.87 -11.21
CA SER A 170 -3.45 1.24 -11.55
C SER A 170 -3.54 2.01 -12.88
N LEU A 171 -2.59 2.90 -13.18
CA LEU A 171 -2.56 3.67 -14.43
C LEU A 171 -2.25 2.80 -15.66
N LEU A 172 -1.50 1.72 -15.48
CA LEU A 172 -1.15 0.78 -16.57
C LEU A 172 -2.24 -0.27 -16.82
N LEU A 173 -3.07 -0.60 -15.83
CA LEU A 173 -4.08 -1.65 -15.92
C LEU A 173 -5.51 -1.15 -16.10
N VAL A 174 -5.79 0.11 -15.78
CA VAL A 174 -7.08 0.72 -16.11
C VAL A 174 -7.00 1.21 -17.56
N PRO A 175 -7.85 0.71 -18.48
CA PRO A 175 -8.02 1.36 -19.77
C PRO A 175 -8.36 2.82 -19.45
N GLN A 176 -7.51 3.75 -19.89
CA GLN A 176 -7.79 5.17 -19.78
C GLN A 176 -9.05 5.41 -20.61
N TRP A 177 -10.23 5.26 -19.99
CA TRP A 177 -11.50 5.63 -20.57
C TRP A 177 -11.46 7.14 -20.66
N ARG A 178 -10.80 7.64 -21.71
CA ARG A 178 -10.88 9.03 -22.13
C ARG A 178 -12.35 9.26 -22.42
N SER A 179 -13.06 9.78 -21.43
CA SER A 179 -14.39 10.32 -21.65
C SER A 179 -14.24 11.40 -22.71
N PRO A 180 -14.87 11.25 -23.89
CA PRO A 180 -14.75 12.27 -24.92
C PRO A 180 -15.50 13.52 -24.45
N SER A 181 -14.84 14.65 -24.62
CA SER A 181 -15.44 15.98 -24.76
C SER A 181 -16.21 16.58 -23.57
N ARG A 182 -15.56 17.57 -22.93
CA ARG A 182 -16.14 18.93 -22.92
C ARG A 182 -15.13 19.90 -23.49
N CYS A 183 -15.19 20.08 -24.82
CA CYS A 183 -14.81 21.34 -25.43
C CYS A 183 -15.71 22.42 -24.83
N ARG A 184 -15.17 23.24 -23.93
CA ARG A 184 -15.81 24.52 -23.61
C ARG A 184 -15.27 25.54 -24.59
N CYS A 185 -16.03 25.73 -25.67
CA CYS A 185 -15.87 26.86 -26.57
C CYS A 185 -15.95 28.16 -25.75
N SER A 186 -14.86 28.91 -25.74
CA SER A 186 -14.84 30.33 -25.42
C SER A 186 -15.55 31.09 -26.54
N SER A 187 -16.78 31.53 -26.30
CA SER A 187 -17.51 32.41 -27.20
C SER A 187 -17.14 33.87 -26.93
N THR A 188 -16.75 34.51 -28.02
CA THR A 188 -16.28 35.88 -28.19
C THR A 188 -17.38 36.94 -28.01
N SER A 189 -16.99 38.09 -27.43
CA SER A 189 -17.41 39.49 -27.69
C SER A 189 -18.88 39.92 -27.79
N HIS A 190 -19.24 40.92 -26.97
CA HIS A 190 -19.96 42.14 -27.35
C HIS A 190 -19.53 43.27 -26.39
N ARG A 191 -18.72 44.27 -26.77
CA ARG A 191 -18.91 45.49 -27.61
C ARG A 191 -19.57 46.67 -26.88
N ARG A 192 -18.95 47.86 -27.04
CA ARG A 192 -19.32 49.28 -26.72
C ARG A 192 -18.66 49.81 -25.44
N SER A 193 -18.01 50.99 -25.38
CA SER A 193 -17.74 52.12 -26.29
C SER A 193 -16.60 52.98 -25.70
N PRO A 194 -15.98 53.92 -26.44
CA PRO A 194 -14.74 54.61 -26.06
C PRO A 194 -14.98 55.96 -25.37
N PRO A 195 -13.95 56.59 -24.77
CA PRO A 195 -13.84 58.04 -24.70
C PRO A 195 -12.69 58.56 -25.58
N SER A 196 -13.06 59.47 -26.47
CA SER A 196 -12.22 60.48 -27.10
C SER A 196 -11.72 61.50 -26.07
N GLY A 197 -10.46 61.94 -26.17
CA GLY A 197 -9.98 63.10 -25.42
C GLY A 197 -8.47 63.29 -25.41
N HIS A 198 -7.99 64.11 -26.35
CA HIS A 198 -6.73 64.86 -26.45
C HIS A 198 -5.68 64.79 -25.31
N SER A 199 -4.40 64.62 -25.67
CA SER A 199 -3.42 65.73 -25.71
C SER A 199 -2.04 65.32 -26.27
N ALA A 200 -1.39 66.29 -26.89
CA ALA A 200 -0.11 66.31 -27.64
C ALA A 200 1.11 65.71 -26.91
N GLY A 201 2.07 65.11 -27.63
CA GLY A 201 3.24 65.83 -28.18
C GLY A 201 4.50 64.92 -28.17
N PRO A 202 5.63 65.33 -28.75
CA PRO A 202 5.96 64.96 -30.14
C PRO A 202 7.13 63.98 -30.32
N ALA A 203 7.26 63.58 -31.58
CA ALA A 203 8.26 62.75 -32.21
C ALA A 203 9.72 63.14 -31.91
N SER A 204 10.57 62.12 -31.82
CA SER A 204 11.94 62.18 -32.28
C SER A 204 12.34 60.79 -32.78
N ALA A 205 12.67 60.73 -34.07
CA ALA A 205 13.41 59.69 -34.76
C ALA A 205 14.40 60.43 -35.66
N PRO A 206 15.29 59.75 -36.39
CA PRO A 206 16.22 58.67 -36.00
C PRO A 206 17.64 59.02 -36.49
N VAL A 207 18.72 58.39 -36.00
CA VAL A 207 19.95 58.26 -36.80
C VAL A 207 20.63 56.93 -36.48
N ALA A 208 21.12 56.31 -37.57
CA ALA A 208 21.86 55.07 -37.79
C ALA A 208 22.83 54.59 -36.69
#